data_AF-A0A2E3ZV81-F1
#
_entry.id   AF-A0A2E3ZV81-F1
#
_cell.length_a   1.000
_cell.length_b   1.000
_cell.length_c   1.000
_cell.angle_alpha   90.00
_cell.angle_beta   90.00
_cell.angle_gamma   90.00
#
_symmetry.space_group_name_H-M   'P 1'
#
loop_
_entity.id
_entity.type
_entity.pdbx_description
1 polymer ?
#
loop_
_entity_poly.entity_id
_entity_poly.type
_entity_poly.pdbx_seq_one_letter_code
_entity_poly.pdbx_strand_id
1 'polypeptide(L)'
;MTLKLISNEIKRNGLKKKKLEFYKKKILQNGIEKINYLEILNEKDLSEVNSKPCMARIFISVSVSGVKLIDNFKISQKVALRSGKLIVK
;
A
#
# COMPACT_ATOMS: atom_id res chain seq x y z
N MET A 1 4.70 -4.27 11.62
CA MET A 1 4.95 -4.64 10.21
C MET A 1 4.32 -3.59 9.29
N THR A 2 5.11 -2.94 8.43
CA THR A 2 4.79 -1.67 7.73
C THR A 2 3.45 -1.64 6.98
N LEU A 3 3.03 -2.75 6.37
CA LEU A 3 1.75 -2.81 5.64
C LEU A 3 0.53 -2.57 6.55
N LYS A 4 0.57 -3.08 7.79
CA LYS A 4 -0.47 -2.83 8.80
C LYS A 4 -0.53 -1.35 9.19
N LEU A 5 0.62 -0.66 9.24
CA LEU A 5 0.67 0.79 9.52
C LEU A 5 0.04 1.59 8.39
N ILE A 6 0.37 1.27 7.14
CA ILE A 6 -0.24 1.90 5.95
C ILE A 6 -1.77 1.71 5.97
N SER A 7 -2.24 0.48 6.21
CA SER A 7 -3.67 0.17 6.33
C SER A 7 -4.34 1.00 7.44
N ASN A 8 -3.71 1.11 8.61
CA ASN A 8 -4.24 1.91 9.72
C ASN A 8 -4.25 3.42 9.41
N GLU A 9 -3.27 3.94 8.68
CA GLU A 9 -3.24 5.33 8.27
C GLU A 9 -4.37 5.65 7.28
N ILE A 10 -4.59 4.78 6.29
CA ILE A 10 -5.72 4.92 5.34
C ILE A 10 -7.05 4.98 6.08
N LYS A 11 -7.25 4.09 7.07
CA LYS A 11 -8.49 4.02 7.87
C LYS A 11 -8.72 5.24 8.74
N ARG A 12 -7.68 5.79 9.38
CA ARG A 12 -7.81 6.90 10.34
C ARG A 12 -7.82 8.26 9.66
N ASN A 13 -6.89 8.45 8.74
CA ASN A 13 -6.57 9.76 8.19
C ASN A 13 -6.77 9.81 6.68
N GLY A 14 -6.73 8.68 5.99
CA GLY A 14 -6.53 8.59 4.55
C GLY A 14 -5.07 8.80 4.15
N LEU A 15 -4.69 8.35 2.95
CA LEU A 15 -3.31 8.35 2.48
C LEU A 15 -3.15 9.05 1.13
N LYS A 16 -2.27 10.06 1.05
CA LYS A 16 -1.86 10.67 -0.22
C LYS A 16 -0.81 9.78 -0.90
N LYS A 17 -0.82 9.71 -2.24
CA LYS A 17 0.17 8.91 -3.02
C LYS A 17 1.63 9.25 -2.65
N LYS A 18 1.96 10.54 -2.46
CA LYS A 18 3.31 10.99 -2.01
C LYS A 18 3.77 10.36 -0.68
N LYS A 19 2.84 9.96 0.19
CA LYS A 19 3.18 9.35 1.49
C LYS A 19 3.55 7.86 1.35
N LEU A 20 3.17 7.21 0.25
CA LEU A 20 3.64 5.87 -0.09
C LEU A 20 5.17 5.87 -0.32
N GLU A 21 5.70 6.92 -0.95
CA GLU A 21 7.15 7.10 -1.16
C GLU A 21 7.92 7.24 0.17
N PHE A 22 7.32 7.86 1.18
CA PHE A 22 7.88 7.90 2.54
C PHE A 22 8.01 6.50 3.14
N TYR A 23 6.99 5.64 2.96
CA TYR A 23 7.06 4.25 3.41
C TYR A 23 8.11 3.44 2.66
N LYS A 24 8.27 3.65 1.35
CA LYS A 24 9.34 3.02 0.56
C LYS A 24 10.72 3.36 1.13
N LYS A 25 10.99 4.65 1.38
CA LYS A 25 12.26 5.10 2.00
C LYS A 25 12.50 4.44 3.36
N LYS A 26 11.48 4.38 4.22
CA LYS A 26 11.58 3.71 5.52
C LYS A 26 11.92 2.22 5.39
N ILE A 27 11.30 1.51 4.44
CA ILE A 27 11.57 0.08 4.25
C ILE A 27 13.01 -0.15 3.79
N LEU A 28 13.52 0.66 2.85
CA LEU A 28 14.93 0.61 2.41
C LEU A 28 15.92 0.85 3.57
N GLN A 29 15.62 1.82 4.44
CA GLN A 29 16.46 2.11 5.62
C GLN A 29 16.56 0.95 6.63
N ASN A 30 15.67 -0.04 6.57
CA ASN A 30 15.67 -1.21 7.47
C ASN A 30 16.47 -2.40 6.89
N GLY A 31 17.40 -2.17 5.95
CA GLY A 31 18.26 -3.22 5.38
C GLY A 31 17.64 -3.98 4.20
N ILE A 32 16.55 -3.48 3.62
CA ILE A 32 16.02 -4.00 2.36
C ILE A 32 16.84 -3.43 1.20
N GLU A 33 17.36 -4.29 0.33
CA GLU A 33 18.20 -3.90 -0.81
C GLU A 33 17.41 -3.13 -1.87
N LYS A 34 16.21 -3.62 -2.19
CA LYS A 34 15.38 -3.07 -3.25
C LYS A 34 13.91 -3.28 -2.95
N ILE A 35 13.10 -2.28 -3.29
CA ILE A 35 11.64 -2.41 -3.37
C ILE A 35 11.28 -2.51 -4.85
N ASN A 36 10.74 -3.65 -5.26
CA ASN A 36 10.30 -3.88 -6.63
C ASN A 36 8.96 -3.17 -6.88
N TYR A 37 8.04 -3.28 -5.91
CA TYR A 37 6.80 -2.50 -5.89
C TYR A 37 6.27 -2.37 -4.46
N LEU A 38 5.51 -1.30 -4.23
CA LEU A 38 4.64 -1.11 -3.08
C LEU A 38 3.40 -0.37 -3.59
N GLU A 39 2.27 -1.06 -3.64
CA GLU A 39 1.06 -0.61 -4.35
C GLU A 39 -0.20 -0.91 -3.55
N ILE A 40 -1.28 -0.18 -3.84
CA ILE A 40 -2.60 -0.38 -3.22
C ILE A 40 -3.60 -0.50 -4.35
N LEU A 41 -4.12 -1.70 -4.54
CA LEU A 41 -4.93 -2.06 -5.70
C LEU A 41 -6.28 -2.63 -5.25
N ASN A 42 -7.27 -2.57 -6.13
CA ASN A 42 -8.56 -3.23 -5.95
C ASN A 42 -8.34 -4.75 -5.79
N GLU A 43 -8.89 -5.33 -4.73
CA GLU A 43 -8.71 -6.75 -4.38
C GLU A 43 -9.34 -7.69 -5.42
N LYS A 44 -10.35 -7.22 -6.16
CA LYS A 44 -11.10 -8.04 -7.12
C LYS A 44 -10.34 -8.25 -8.43
N ASP A 45 -9.74 -7.19 -8.96
CA ASP A 45 -9.24 -7.14 -10.34
C ASP A 45 -7.83 -6.56 -10.47
N LEU A 46 -7.19 -6.21 -9.36
CA LEU A 46 -5.86 -5.60 -9.30
C LEU A 46 -5.73 -4.25 -10.01
N SER A 47 -6.84 -3.61 -10.39
CA SER A 47 -6.83 -2.26 -10.94
C SER A 47 -6.48 -1.21 -9.88
N GLU A 48 -6.03 -0.02 -10.32
CA GLU A 48 -5.83 1.11 -9.42
C GLU A 48 -7.14 1.48 -8.70
N VAL A 49 -7.05 1.79 -7.41
CA VAL A 49 -8.21 2.30 -6.65
C VAL A 49 -8.62 3.66 -7.21
N ASN A 50 -9.84 3.73 -7.73
CA ASN A 50 -10.41 4.93 -8.33
C ASN A 50 -11.50 5.55 -7.44
N SER A 51 -12.38 6.37 -8.03
CA SER A 51 -13.44 7.05 -7.29
C SER A 51 -14.57 6.13 -6.80
N LYS A 52 -14.69 4.90 -7.33
CA LYS A 52 -15.68 3.92 -6.89
C LYS A 52 -15.15 3.14 -5.67
N PRO A 53 -15.92 3.07 -4.56
CA PRO A 53 -15.52 2.28 -3.40
C PRO A 53 -15.31 0.81 -3.74
N CYS A 54 -14.15 0.26 -3.35
CA CYS A 54 -13.80 -1.14 -3.55
C CYS A 54 -13.06 -1.69 -2.33
N MET A 55 -13.04 -3.01 -2.18
CA MET A 55 -12.09 -3.66 -1.28
C MET A 55 -10.70 -3.52 -1.89
N ALA A 56 -9.70 -3.19 -1.09
CA ALA A 56 -8.33 -3.01 -1.57
C ALA A 56 -7.33 -3.78 -0.73
N ARG A 57 -6.20 -4.09 -1.36
CA ARG A 57 -5.08 -4.80 -0.75
C ARG A 57 -3.78 -4.05 -1.04
N ILE A 58 -2.93 -3.99 -0.03
CA ILE A 58 -1.59 -3.43 -0.13
C ILE A 58 -0.68 -4.57 -0.57
N PHE A 59 0.03 -4.39 -1.67
CA PHE A 59 0.97 -5.37 -2.21
C PHE A 59 2.39 -4.83 -2.09
N ILE A 60 3.32 -5.69 -1.72
CA ILE A 60 4.74 -5.35 -1.71
C ILE A 60 5.58 -6.49 -2.28
N SER A 61 6.63 -6.11 -3.02
CA SER A 61 7.74 -7.00 -3.33
C SER A 61 9.05 -6.31 -3.01
N VAL A 62 9.92 -7.02 -2.32
CA VAL A 62 11.26 -6.57 -1.93
C VAL A 62 12.30 -7.61 -2.34
N SER A 63 13.55 -7.18 -2.44
CA SER A 63 14.70 -8.07 -2.59
C SER A 63 15.56 -8.01 -1.33
N VAL A 64 15.96 -9.17 -0.82
CA VAL A 64 16.87 -9.36 0.31
C VAL A 64 17.84 -10.47 -0.05
N SER A 65 19.14 -10.18 -0.06
CA SER A 65 20.21 -11.11 -0.45
C SER A 65 19.96 -11.77 -1.81
N GLY A 66 19.50 -10.98 -2.79
CA GLY A 66 19.15 -11.48 -4.13
C GLY A 66 17.85 -12.29 -4.21
N VAL A 67 17.20 -12.59 -3.07
CA VAL A 67 15.92 -13.30 -3.02
C VAL A 67 14.76 -12.31 -3.07
N LYS A 68 13.81 -12.54 -3.98
CA LYS A 68 12.57 -11.75 -4.06
C LYS A 68 11.54 -12.29 -3.08
N LEU A 69 11.13 -11.46 -2.14
CA LEU A 69 10.04 -11.72 -1.21
C LEU A 69 8.80 -10.93 -1.62
N ILE A 70 7.64 -11.54 -1.48
CA ILE A 70 6.34 -10.90 -1.69
C ILE A 70 5.51 -11.03 -0.43
N ASP A 71 4.74 -10.00 -0.13
CA ASP A 71 3.75 -10.02 0.93
C ASP A 71 2.59 -9.08 0.57
N ASN A 72 1.47 -9.24 1.26
CA ASN A 72 0.32 -8.40 1.05
C ASN A 72 -0.51 -8.23 2.32
N PHE A 73 -1.30 -7.16 2.37
CA PHE A 73 -2.15 -6.87 3.53
C PHE A 73 -3.51 -6.32 3.10
N LYS A 74 -4.58 -6.97 3.54
CA LYS A 74 -5.95 -6.55 3.25
C LYS A 74 -6.31 -5.27 4.01
N ILE A 75 -6.96 -4.33 3.34
CA ILE A 75 -7.63 -3.20 4.00
C ILE A 75 -9.06 -3.67 4.32
N SER A 76 -9.42 -3.69 5.60
CA SER A 76 -10.67 -4.28 6.09
C SER A 76 -11.94 -3.49 5.75
N GLN A 77 -11.79 -2.30 5.15
CA GLN A 77 -12.89 -1.41 4.77
C GLN A 77 -12.75 -1.06 3.30
N LYS A 78 -13.88 -0.73 2.64
CA LYS A 78 -13.83 -0.23 1.28
C LYS A 78 -13.10 1.09 1.25
N VAL A 79 -12.36 1.32 0.18
CA VAL A 79 -11.61 2.55 -0.06
C VAL A 79 -11.95 3.14 -1.41
N ALA A 80 -11.82 4.45 -1.51
CA ALA A 80 -11.93 5.19 -2.78
C ALA A 80 -10.87 6.31 -2.82
N LEU A 81 -10.48 6.69 -4.02
CA LEU A 81 -9.66 7.87 -4.27
C LEU A 81 -10.56 9.12 -4.31
N ARG A 82 -10.25 10.10 -3.45
CA ARG A 82 -10.88 11.42 -3.41
C ARG A 82 -9.82 12.48 -3.24
N SER A 83 -9.81 13.47 -4.13
CA SER A 83 -8.87 14.61 -4.08
C SER A 83 -7.40 14.16 -3.90
N GLY A 84 -7.00 13.09 -4.62
CA GLY A 84 -5.64 12.53 -4.56
C GLY A 84 -5.30 11.74 -3.28
N LYS A 85 -6.30 11.40 -2.47
CA LYS A 85 -6.16 10.66 -1.20
C LYS A 85 -7.01 9.40 -1.21
N LEU A 86 -6.41 8.28 -0.83
CA LEU A 86 -7.14 7.05 -0.53
C LEU A 86 -7.82 7.21 0.83
N ILE A 87 -9.14 7.09 0.87
CA ILE A 87 -9.95 7.22 2.08
C ILE A 87 -10.93 6.05 2.19
N VAL A 88 -11.33 5.72 3.42
CA VAL A 88 -12.37 4.73 3.66
C VAL A 88 -13.76 5.24 3.28
N LYS A 89 -14.62 4.31 2.85
CA LYS A 89 -16.00 4.57 2.40
C LYS A 89 -16.95 3.49 2.87
#